data_AF-A0A7W7SYH4-F1
#
_entry.id   AF-A0A7W7SYH4-F1
#
_cell.length_a   1.000
_cell.length_b   1.000
_cell.length_c   1.000
_cell.angle_alpha   90.00
_cell.angle_beta   90.00
_cell.angle_gamma   90.00
#
_symmetry.space_group_name_H-M   'P 1'
#
loop_
_entity.id
_entity.type
_entity.pdbx_description
1 polymer ?
#
loop_
_entity_poly.entity_id
_entity_poly.type
_entity_poly.pdbx_seq_one_letter_code
_entity_poly.pdbx_strand_id
1 'polypeptide(L)'
;MVELVTPERAHADLRNGRPNNRKISRATVAGYVRAMQHGEWRSDNGVAIKYNQDGLLIDGQHRLSAVCEYGEPVEMLVAYNVPDEAMATIDYGRGRTIADLLTIESKTDHSVVVAAVARRVYAWKSGKFMQLSGFKFTPLDNRRVLGENPEIMDAVQFSRLPDMEQMRATLTTSSRAAFLSWLLRAVDREQAEDFLLKLSTGEGLRKLQPIYALREALLRSERAGRSRAAEWQQVYLVIAGWNHHRRGTECKLIKMPVGLLTNEQMPKPI
;
A
#
# COMPACT_ATOMS: atom_id res chain seq x y z
N MET A 1 -33.25 -1.34 -1.13
CA MET A 1 -33.52 0.02 -0.59
C MET A 1 -32.35 0.45 0.28
N VAL A 2 -32.07 1.74 0.42
CA VAL A 2 -31.04 2.22 1.37
C VAL A 2 -31.65 2.30 2.77
N GLU A 3 -30.97 1.72 3.74
CA GLU A 3 -31.40 1.68 5.14
C GLU A 3 -30.24 2.07 6.07
N LEU A 4 -30.59 2.64 7.22
CA LEU A 4 -29.62 2.88 8.28
C LEU A 4 -29.37 1.59 9.05
N VAL A 5 -28.11 1.14 9.07
CA VAL A 5 -27.69 -0.07 9.78
C VAL A 5 -26.90 0.33 11.03
N THR A 6 -27.45 0.05 12.21
CA THR A 6 -26.78 0.32 13.49
C THR A 6 -25.86 -0.85 13.89
N PRO A 7 -24.89 -0.65 14.82
CA PRO A 7 -24.07 -1.73 15.34
C PRO A 7 -24.88 -2.89 15.95
N GLU A 8 -25.98 -2.59 16.65
CA GLU A 8 -26.86 -3.58 17.27
C GLU A 8 -27.54 -4.45 16.22
N ARG A 9 -28.08 -3.81 15.17
CA ARG A 9 -28.66 -4.50 14.01
C ARG A 9 -27.60 -5.36 13.33
N ALA A 10 -26.41 -4.81 13.07
CA ALA A 10 -25.34 -5.54 12.42
C ALA A 10 -24.90 -6.79 13.23
N HIS A 11 -24.86 -6.70 14.56
CA HIS A 11 -24.61 -7.85 15.42
C HIS A 11 -25.72 -8.91 15.33
N ALA A 12 -26.99 -8.49 15.28
CA ALA A 12 -28.11 -9.42 15.12
C ALA A 12 -28.06 -10.13 13.76
N ASP A 13 -27.83 -9.40 12.69
CA ASP A 13 -27.75 -9.91 11.32
C ASP A 13 -26.59 -10.88 11.14
N LEU A 14 -25.42 -10.59 11.75
CA LEU A 14 -24.27 -11.49 11.74
C LEU A 14 -24.54 -12.80 12.49
N ARG A 15 -25.32 -12.77 13.59
CA ARG A 15 -25.74 -13.98 14.30
C ARG A 15 -26.74 -14.80 13.48
N ASN A 16 -27.58 -14.14 12.69
CA ASN A 16 -28.52 -14.77 11.75
C ASN A 16 -27.89 -15.09 10.39
N GLY A 17 -26.57 -15.29 10.36
CA GLY A 17 -25.82 -15.65 9.17
C GLY A 17 -26.03 -17.10 8.75
N ARG A 18 -26.06 -17.34 7.44
CA ARG A 18 -26.11 -18.70 6.90
C ARG A 18 -24.88 -19.52 7.33
N PRO A 19 -25.01 -20.81 7.70
CA PRO A 19 -23.91 -21.64 8.25
C PRO A 19 -22.66 -21.80 7.38
N ASN A 20 -22.77 -21.55 6.07
CA ASN A 20 -21.70 -21.77 5.08
C ASN A 20 -21.18 -20.47 4.44
N ASN A 21 -21.37 -19.34 5.11
CA ASN A 21 -20.80 -18.08 4.66
C ASN A 21 -19.27 -18.11 4.69
N ARG A 22 -18.64 -17.38 3.75
CA ARG A 22 -17.18 -17.32 3.61
C ARG A 22 -16.53 -16.87 4.93
N LYS A 23 -15.27 -17.25 5.19
CA LYS A 23 -14.56 -16.72 6.37
C LYS A 23 -14.40 -15.20 6.27
N ILE A 24 -14.60 -14.50 7.39
CA ILE A 24 -14.37 -13.05 7.48
C ILE A 24 -12.88 -12.77 7.35
N SER A 25 -12.54 -11.79 6.51
CA SER A 25 -11.17 -11.29 6.33
C SER A 25 -11.03 -10.01 7.14
N ARG A 26 -10.23 -10.05 8.20
CA ARG A 26 -9.96 -8.88 9.05
C ARG A 26 -9.36 -7.73 8.24
N ALA A 27 -8.52 -8.02 7.25
CA ALA A 27 -7.95 -7.00 6.37
C ALA A 27 -9.03 -6.28 5.54
N THR A 28 -10.03 -7.01 5.03
CA THR A 28 -11.16 -6.41 4.30
C THR A 28 -12.03 -5.57 5.22
N VAL A 29 -12.37 -6.08 6.41
CA VAL A 29 -13.15 -5.34 7.43
C VAL A 29 -12.44 -4.03 7.78
N ALA A 30 -11.15 -4.08 8.09
CA ALA A 30 -10.37 -2.89 8.40
C ALA A 30 -10.34 -1.86 7.25
N GLY A 31 -10.43 -2.31 5.99
CA GLY A 31 -10.57 -1.42 4.84
C GLY A 31 -11.89 -0.67 4.82
N TYR A 32 -13.00 -1.36 5.12
CA TYR A 32 -14.32 -0.73 5.22
C TYR A 32 -14.44 0.19 6.43
N VAL A 33 -13.90 -0.20 7.59
CA VAL A 33 -13.86 0.65 8.78
C VAL A 33 -13.17 1.99 8.48
N ARG A 34 -12.02 1.97 7.81
CA ARG A 34 -11.34 3.22 7.39
C ARG A 34 -12.21 4.07 6.47
N ALA A 35 -12.86 3.47 5.47
CA ALA A 35 -13.75 4.21 4.58
C ALA A 35 -14.92 4.85 5.33
N MET A 36 -15.48 4.16 6.33
CA MET A 36 -16.54 4.71 7.20
C MET A 36 -15.99 5.87 8.06
N GLN A 37 -14.85 5.68 8.73
CA GLN A 37 -14.20 6.70 9.56
C GLN A 37 -13.84 7.97 8.79
N HIS A 38 -13.51 7.86 7.51
CA HIS A 38 -13.18 9.00 6.66
C HIS A 38 -14.40 9.60 5.93
N GLY A 39 -15.63 9.11 6.18
CA GLY A 39 -16.82 9.59 5.48
C GLY A 39 -16.83 9.26 3.98
N GLU A 40 -16.03 8.28 3.55
CA GLU A 40 -15.87 7.85 2.15
C GLU A 40 -16.80 6.70 1.78
N TRP A 41 -17.55 6.16 2.75
CA TRP A 41 -18.54 5.11 2.51
C TRP A 41 -19.67 5.63 1.63
N ARG A 42 -20.07 4.81 0.65
CA ARG A 42 -21.08 5.17 -0.36
C ARG A 42 -22.12 4.05 -0.45
N SER A 43 -23.32 4.31 0.04
CA SER A 43 -24.46 3.38 0.01
C SER A 43 -25.01 3.18 -1.41
N ASP A 44 -24.73 4.12 -2.30
CA ASP A 44 -25.18 4.21 -3.69
C ASP A 44 -24.26 3.47 -4.70
N ASN A 45 -23.19 2.83 -4.25
CA ASN A 45 -22.22 2.14 -5.12
C ASN A 45 -22.72 0.78 -5.69
N GLY A 46 -23.97 0.43 -5.43
CA GLY A 46 -24.62 -0.81 -5.91
C GLY A 46 -24.29 -2.07 -5.11
N VAL A 47 -23.46 -2.00 -4.07
CA VAL A 47 -23.17 -3.17 -3.22
C VAL A 47 -24.15 -3.27 -2.06
N ALA A 48 -24.96 -4.34 -2.03
CA ALA A 48 -26.01 -4.53 -1.01
C ALA A 48 -25.64 -5.54 0.09
N ILE A 49 -26.16 -5.35 1.30
CA ILE A 49 -26.40 -6.43 2.26
C ILE A 49 -27.56 -7.25 1.72
N LYS A 50 -27.43 -8.58 1.69
CA LYS A 50 -28.39 -9.47 1.05
C LYS A 50 -28.91 -10.50 2.06
N TYR A 51 -30.22 -10.59 2.15
CA TYR A 51 -30.93 -11.64 2.87
C TYR A 51 -31.66 -12.53 1.88
N ASN A 52 -31.65 -13.84 2.12
CA ASN A 52 -32.42 -14.78 1.31
C ASN A 52 -33.91 -14.77 1.68
N GLN A 53 -34.69 -15.66 1.07
CA GLN A 53 -36.13 -15.79 1.30
C GLN A 53 -36.48 -16.21 2.74
N ASP A 54 -35.58 -16.90 3.43
CA ASP A 54 -35.72 -17.29 4.85
C ASP A 54 -35.27 -16.18 5.82
N GLY A 55 -34.84 -15.02 5.30
CA GLY A 55 -34.32 -13.92 6.11
C GLY A 55 -32.90 -14.12 6.63
N LEU A 56 -32.17 -15.15 6.16
CA LEU A 56 -30.78 -15.40 6.52
C LEU A 56 -29.84 -14.46 5.77
N LEU A 57 -28.81 -13.97 6.45
CA LEU A 57 -27.76 -13.17 5.83
C LEU A 57 -26.89 -14.05 4.93
N ILE A 58 -26.85 -13.74 3.63
CA ILE A 58 -26.08 -14.49 2.61
C ILE A 58 -24.92 -13.69 2.01
N ASP A 59 -24.97 -12.35 2.04
CA ASP A 59 -23.87 -11.46 1.66
C ASP A 59 -23.96 -10.17 2.47
N GLY A 60 -22.80 -9.60 2.82
CA GLY A 60 -22.73 -8.38 3.64
C GLY A 60 -21.93 -8.56 4.92
N GLN A 61 -21.50 -9.78 5.27
CA GLN A 61 -20.80 -10.06 6.53
C GLN A 61 -19.61 -9.14 6.83
N HIS A 62 -18.79 -8.77 5.81
CA HIS A 62 -17.63 -7.91 6.00
C HIS A 62 -18.05 -6.46 6.26
N ARG A 63 -19.16 -6.03 5.65
CA ARG A 63 -19.73 -4.68 5.81
C ARG A 63 -20.40 -4.53 7.16
N LEU A 64 -21.21 -5.51 7.56
CA LEU A 64 -21.80 -5.58 8.89
C LEU A 64 -20.74 -5.66 9.99
N SER A 65 -19.70 -6.49 9.80
CA SER A 65 -18.57 -6.54 10.75
C SER A 65 -17.85 -5.19 10.86
N ALA A 66 -17.75 -4.45 9.75
CA ALA A 66 -17.16 -3.12 9.75
C ALA A 66 -18.05 -2.09 10.46
N VAL A 67 -19.38 -2.17 10.34
CA VAL A 67 -20.30 -1.33 11.13
C VAL A 67 -20.15 -1.61 12.62
N CYS A 68 -20.08 -2.89 13.02
CA CYS A 68 -19.83 -3.26 14.42
C CYS A 68 -18.49 -2.68 14.94
N GLU A 69 -17.43 -2.70 14.12
CA GLU A 69 -16.11 -2.18 14.50
C GLU A 69 -16.01 -0.65 14.42
N TYR A 70 -16.75 -0.01 13.50
CA TYR A 70 -16.83 1.44 13.36
C TYR A 70 -17.60 2.07 14.52
N GLY A 71 -18.66 1.41 14.99
CA GLY A 71 -19.38 1.79 16.20
C GLY A 71 -20.49 2.83 16.01
N GLU A 72 -20.72 3.32 14.79
CA GLU A 72 -21.80 4.26 14.48
C GLU A 72 -22.72 3.73 13.38
N PRO A 73 -23.98 4.22 13.28
CA PRO A 73 -24.89 3.85 12.21
C PRO A 73 -24.38 4.26 10.82
N VAL A 74 -24.53 3.36 9.83
CA VAL A 74 -24.08 3.61 8.45
C VAL A 74 -25.20 3.29 7.46
N GLU A 75 -25.41 4.15 6.47
CA GLU A 75 -26.33 3.89 5.37
C GLU A 75 -25.83 2.75 4.46
N MET A 76 -26.71 1.79 4.19
CA MET A 76 -26.39 0.60 3.41
C MET A 76 -27.51 0.28 2.43
N LEU A 77 -27.15 -0.10 1.21
CA LEU A 77 -28.11 -0.75 0.32
C LEU A 77 -28.45 -2.14 0.89
N VAL A 78 -29.73 -2.43 1.03
CA VAL A 78 -30.25 -3.71 1.50
C VAL A 78 -31.16 -4.34 0.46
N ALA A 79 -30.96 -5.63 0.22
CA ALA A 79 -31.77 -6.48 -0.64
C ALA A 79 -32.32 -7.66 0.15
N TYR A 80 -33.63 -7.86 0.09
CA TYR A 80 -34.33 -8.97 0.73
C TYR A 80 -34.82 -9.96 -0.33
N ASN A 81 -35.19 -11.17 0.11
CA ASN A 81 -35.79 -12.21 -0.72
C ASN A 81 -34.91 -12.58 -1.93
N VAL A 82 -33.58 -12.50 -1.78
CA VAL A 82 -32.65 -12.89 -2.84
C VAL A 82 -32.72 -14.42 -3.00
N PRO A 83 -33.01 -14.95 -4.21
CA PRO A 83 -33.04 -16.38 -4.43
C PRO A 83 -31.68 -17.02 -4.15
N ASP A 84 -31.67 -18.19 -3.52
CA ASP A 84 -30.44 -18.90 -3.17
C ASP A 84 -29.60 -19.23 -4.41
N GLU A 85 -30.22 -19.42 -5.58
CA GLU A 85 -29.55 -19.69 -6.85
C GLU A 85 -28.71 -18.50 -7.33
N ALA A 86 -29.11 -17.27 -6.97
CA ALA A 86 -28.35 -16.07 -7.31
C ALA A 86 -26.99 -16.03 -6.60
N MET A 87 -26.80 -16.81 -5.52
CA MET A 87 -25.53 -16.88 -4.79
C MET A 87 -24.36 -17.34 -5.67
N ALA A 88 -24.60 -18.25 -6.62
CA ALA A 88 -23.55 -18.78 -7.49
C ALA A 88 -22.94 -17.69 -8.40
N THR A 89 -23.65 -16.59 -8.62
CA THR A 89 -23.22 -15.50 -9.50
C THR A 89 -22.86 -14.22 -8.74
N ILE A 90 -23.04 -14.18 -7.40
CA ILE A 90 -22.57 -13.08 -6.57
C ILE A 90 -21.04 -12.97 -6.70
N ASP A 91 -20.56 -11.78 -7.05
CA ASP A 91 -19.14 -11.43 -7.21
C ASP A 91 -18.38 -12.22 -8.30
N TYR A 92 -19.07 -12.83 -9.28
CA TYR A 92 -18.41 -13.55 -10.40
C TYR A 92 -17.62 -12.63 -11.36
N GLY A 93 -17.70 -11.31 -11.21
CA GLY A 93 -16.98 -10.34 -12.03
C GLY A 93 -15.57 -10.04 -11.53
N ARG A 94 -14.64 -9.81 -12.48
CA ARG A 94 -13.33 -9.22 -12.14
C ARG A 94 -13.54 -7.78 -11.64
N GLY A 95 -13.31 -7.56 -10.34
CA GLY A 95 -13.32 -6.23 -9.76
C GLY A 95 -12.25 -5.32 -10.38
N ARG A 96 -12.55 -4.02 -10.51
CA ARG A 96 -11.58 -3.01 -10.94
C ARG A 96 -10.42 -2.94 -9.95
N THR A 97 -9.19 -2.94 -10.46
CA THR A 97 -7.99 -2.72 -9.64
C THR A 97 -7.80 -1.22 -9.35
N ILE A 98 -6.95 -0.89 -8.38
CA ILE A 98 -6.56 0.51 -8.11
C ILE A 98 -5.92 1.14 -9.36
N ALA A 99 -5.11 0.37 -10.09
CA ALA A 99 -4.51 0.85 -11.34
C ALA A 99 -5.58 1.12 -12.42
N ASP A 100 -6.59 0.25 -12.55
CA ASP A 100 -7.70 0.47 -13.49
C ASP A 100 -8.47 1.76 -13.15
N LEU A 101 -8.72 2.00 -11.86
CA LEU A 101 -9.40 3.21 -11.40
C LEU A 101 -8.55 4.47 -11.62
N LEU A 102 -7.24 4.39 -11.37
CA LEU A 102 -6.34 5.50 -11.67
C LEU A 102 -6.25 5.76 -13.17
N THR A 103 -6.22 4.75 -14.04
CA THR A 103 -6.24 4.99 -15.50
C THR A 103 -7.52 5.70 -15.94
N ILE A 104 -8.64 5.49 -15.24
CA ILE A 104 -9.91 6.20 -15.49
C ILE A 104 -9.87 7.63 -14.93
N GLU A 105 -9.36 7.81 -13.71
CA GLU A 105 -9.38 9.09 -12.98
C GLU A 105 -8.22 10.03 -13.36
N SER A 106 -7.09 9.48 -13.79
CA SER A 106 -5.84 10.19 -14.03
C SER A 106 -5.37 9.99 -15.48
N LYS A 107 -4.93 11.06 -16.12
CA LYS A 107 -4.26 11.02 -17.44
C LYS A 107 -2.77 10.66 -17.31
N THR A 108 -2.40 9.76 -16.40
CA THR A 108 -1.00 9.30 -16.30
C THR A 108 -0.84 7.89 -16.87
N ASP A 109 0.14 7.72 -17.75
CA ASP A 109 0.50 6.42 -18.34
C ASP A 109 1.14 5.47 -17.30
N HIS A 110 1.22 5.86 -16.03
CA HIS A 110 2.02 5.18 -14.99
C HIS A 110 1.19 4.84 -13.75
N SER A 111 -0.11 4.62 -13.93
CA SER A 111 -1.08 4.31 -12.87
C SER A 111 -0.64 3.18 -11.94
N VAL A 112 0.00 2.13 -12.47
CA VAL A 112 0.53 1.01 -11.67
C VAL A 112 1.62 1.46 -10.68
N VAL A 113 2.55 2.30 -11.13
CA VAL A 113 3.66 2.79 -10.29
C VAL A 113 3.11 3.76 -9.24
N VAL A 114 2.26 4.70 -9.66
CA VAL A 114 1.61 5.68 -8.76
C VAL A 114 0.81 4.97 -7.67
N ALA A 115 -0.02 3.99 -8.03
CA ALA A 115 -0.78 3.18 -7.07
C ALA A 115 0.14 2.50 -6.04
N ALA A 116 1.23 1.93 -6.53
CA ALA A 116 2.19 1.20 -5.72
C ALA A 116 3.02 2.12 -4.79
N VAL A 117 3.31 3.36 -5.20
CA VAL A 117 3.98 4.37 -4.37
C VAL A 117 3.05 4.86 -3.27
N ALA A 118 1.80 5.22 -3.59
CA ALA A 118 0.82 5.65 -2.59
C ALA A 118 0.62 4.59 -1.49
N ARG A 119 0.54 3.30 -1.85
CA ARG A 119 0.48 2.21 -0.85
C ARG A 119 1.69 2.21 0.09
N ARG A 120 2.89 2.46 -0.43
CA ARG A 120 4.13 2.52 0.35
C ARG A 120 4.19 3.74 1.25
N VAL A 121 3.77 4.90 0.73
CA VAL A 121 3.66 6.14 1.51
C VAL A 121 2.71 5.94 2.69
N TYR A 122 1.53 5.36 2.45
CA TYR A 122 0.60 5.01 3.53
C TYR A 122 1.23 4.05 4.56
N ALA A 123 1.87 2.98 4.10
CA ALA A 123 2.51 2.01 5.00
C ALA A 123 3.65 2.63 5.82
N TRP A 124 4.41 3.54 5.20
CA TRP A 124 5.49 4.28 5.84
C TRP A 124 4.95 5.23 6.92
N LYS A 125 4.00 6.10 6.55
CA LYS A 125 3.38 7.07 7.48
C LYS A 125 2.64 6.40 8.64
N SER A 126 2.07 5.21 8.42
CA SER A 126 1.38 4.43 9.46
C SER A 126 2.29 3.52 10.30
N GLY A 127 3.61 3.51 10.06
CA GLY A 127 4.54 2.65 10.79
C GLY A 127 4.37 1.15 10.53
N LYS A 128 3.79 0.77 9.38
CA LYS A 128 3.46 -0.61 9.00
C LYS A 128 4.23 -1.09 7.76
N PHE A 129 5.36 -0.46 7.45
CA PHE A 129 6.09 -0.70 6.21
C PHE A 129 6.58 -2.15 6.04
N MET A 130 7.06 -2.79 7.11
CA MET A 130 7.48 -4.20 7.09
C MET A 130 6.31 -5.17 6.86
N GLN A 131 5.07 -4.70 7.03
CA GLN A 131 3.83 -5.47 6.87
C GLN A 131 3.07 -5.04 5.61
N LEU A 132 3.78 -4.53 4.59
CA LEU A 132 3.18 -3.99 3.37
C LEU A 132 2.14 -4.92 2.72
N SER A 133 2.41 -6.24 2.72
CA SER A 133 1.51 -7.27 2.19
C SER A 133 0.33 -7.63 3.11
N GLY A 134 0.43 -7.33 4.41
CA GLY A 134 -0.51 -7.79 5.44
C GLY A 134 -1.75 -6.92 5.63
N PHE A 135 -1.79 -5.71 5.08
CA PHE A 135 -2.97 -4.84 5.14
C PHE A 135 -3.65 -4.70 3.77
N LYS A 136 -4.98 -4.58 3.80
CA LYS A 136 -5.77 -4.25 2.60
C LYS A 136 -5.64 -2.76 2.33
N PHE A 137 -5.03 -2.40 1.20
CA PHE A 137 -5.04 -1.04 0.67
C PHE A 137 -6.14 -0.95 -0.38
N THR A 138 -7.08 -0.01 -0.20
CA THR A 138 -8.27 0.13 -1.05
C THR A 138 -8.08 1.26 -2.08
N PRO A 139 -8.94 1.32 -3.12
CA PRO A 139 -8.94 2.48 -4.02
C PRO A 139 -9.21 3.81 -3.33
N LEU A 140 -10.05 3.82 -2.29
CA LEU A 140 -10.32 5.03 -1.50
C LEU A 140 -9.06 5.45 -0.73
N ASP A 141 -8.38 4.51 -0.07
CA ASP A 141 -7.07 4.79 0.56
C ASP A 141 -6.07 5.36 -0.45
N ASN A 142 -6.06 4.82 -1.68
CA ASN A 142 -5.17 5.30 -2.73
C ASN A 142 -5.47 6.76 -3.12
N ARG A 143 -6.74 7.06 -3.42
CA ARG A 143 -7.16 8.42 -3.79
C ARG A 143 -6.85 9.41 -2.68
N ARG A 144 -7.17 9.07 -1.44
CA ARG A 144 -6.90 9.91 -0.27
C ARG A 144 -5.41 10.16 -0.10
N VAL A 145 -4.59 9.11 -0.15
CA VAL A 145 -3.12 9.26 -0.04
C VAL A 145 -2.56 10.12 -1.16
N LEU A 146 -3.03 9.97 -2.41
CA LEU A 146 -2.58 10.82 -3.50
C LEU A 146 -2.99 12.29 -3.32
N GLY A 147 -4.20 12.55 -2.79
CA GLY A 147 -4.66 13.90 -2.47
C GLY A 147 -3.89 14.55 -1.33
N GLU A 148 -3.53 13.78 -0.30
CA GLU A 148 -2.73 14.23 0.85
C GLU A 148 -1.23 14.35 0.56
N ASN A 149 -0.75 13.79 -0.56
CA ASN A 149 0.68 13.67 -0.89
C ASN A 149 0.92 13.97 -2.40
N PRO A 150 0.63 15.19 -2.87
CA PRO A 150 0.78 15.55 -4.29
C PRO A 150 2.22 15.37 -4.82
N GLU A 151 3.23 15.46 -3.93
CA GLU A 151 4.64 15.25 -4.24
C GLU A 151 4.99 13.82 -4.69
N ILE A 152 4.07 12.85 -4.52
CA ILE A 152 4.20 11.51 -5.11
C ILE A 152 4.37 11.59 -6.63
N MET A 153 3.63 12.48 -7.31
CA MET A 153 3.67 12.58 -8.77
C MET A 153 5.04 13.08 -9.26
N ASP A 154 5.57 14.12 -8.62
CA ASP A 154 6.90 14.66 -8.91
C ASP A 154 8.01 13.63 -8.59
N ALA A 155 7.88 12.84 -7.52
CA ALA A 155 8.81 11.74 -7.22
C ALA A 155 8.76 10.60 -8.24
N VAL A 156 7.57 10.26 -8.75
CA VAL A 156 7.41 9.29 -9.84
C VAL A 156 8.06 9.82 -11.12
N GLN A 157 7.89 11.10 -11.45
CA GLN A 157 8.54 11.72 -12.60
C GLN A 157 10.07 11.70 -12.48
N PHE A 158 10.61 12.12 -11.33
CA PHE A 158 12.05 12.07 -11.07
C PHE A 158 12.63 10.65 -11.23
N SER A 159 11.94 9.64 -10.67
CA SER A 159 12.40 8.24 -10.75
C SER A 159 12.41 7.64 -12.17
N ARG A 160 11.89 8.37 -13.15
CA ARG A 160 11.82 7.98 -14.56
C ARG A 160 12.79 8.74 -15.45
N LEU A 161 13.60 9.65 -14.91
CA LEU A 161 14.68 10.27 -15.66
C LEU A 161 15.61 9.18 -16.23
N PRO A 162 16.25 9.40 -17.40
CA PRO A 162 17.16 8.43 -18.00
C PRO A 162 18.27 7.98 -17.04
N ASP A 163 18.82 8.89 -16.25
CA ASP A 163 19.87 8.58 -15.27
C ASP A 163 19.38 7.68 -14.12
N MET A 164 18.06 7.58 -13.91
CA MET A 164 17.42 6.68 -12.94
C MET A 164 17.17 5.27 -13.50
N GLU A 165 17.54 4.99 -14.76
CA GLU A 165 17.29 3.71 -15.44
C GLU A 165 17.82 2.50 -14.66
N GLN A 166 19.09 2.57 -14.26
CA GLN A 166 19.75 1.46 -13.57
C GLN A 166 19.14 1.22 -12.19
N MET A 167 18.70 2.28 -11.50
CA MET A 167 17.97 2.15 -10.25
C MET A 167 16.68 1.34 -10.42
N ARG A 168 15.88 1.65 -11.46
CA ARG A 168 14.59 0.98 -11.71
C ARG A 168 14.70 -0.41 -12.35
N ALA A 169 15.74 -0.65 -13.14
CA ALA A 169 15.92 -1.88 -13.90
C ALA A 169 16.78 -2.93 -13.19
N THR A 170 17.80 -2.50 -12.44
CA THR A 170 18.85 -3.38 -11.92
C THR A 170 18.96 -3.35 -10.41
N LEU A 171 18.95 -2.17 -9.79
CA LEU A 171 19.17 -2.06 -8.33
C LEU A 171 17.92 -2.38 -7.52
N THR A 172 16.74 -2.03 -8.04
CA THR A 172 15.46 -2.27 -7.37
C THR A 172 14.31 -2.41 -8.37
N THR A 173 13.15 -1.82 -8.11
CA THR A 173 12.00 -1.76 -9.03
C THR A 173 11.53 -0.31 -9.19
N SER A 174 10.84 0.00 -10.30
CA SER A 174 10.30 1.35 -10.55
C SER A 174 9.49 1.92 -9.38
N SER A 175 8.62 1.10 -8.76
CA SER A 175 7.80 1.54 -7.63
C SER A 175 8.59 1.81 -6.34
N ARG A 176 9.67 1.06 -6.09
CA ARG A 176 10.55 1.29 -4.94
C ARG A 176 11.47 2.49 -5.18
N ALA A 177 12.01 2.65 -6.40
CA ALA A 177 12.80 3.81 -6.79
C ALA A 177 11.99 5.10 -6.63
N ALA A 178 10.73 5.13 -7.09
CA ALA A 178 9.83 6.26 -6.91
C ALA A 178 9.50 6.53 -5.43
N PHE A 179 9.25 5.49 -4.63
CA PHE A 179 9.04 5.66 -3.20
C PHE A 179 10.27 6.19 -2.45
N LEU A 180 11.47 5.70 -2.77
CA LEU A 180 12.71 6.20 -2.20
C LEU A 180 12.98 7.65 -2.62
N SER A 181 12.64 8.01 -3.86
CA SER A 181 12.71 9.38 -4.35
C SER A 181 11.79 10.29 -3.53
N TRP A 182 10.53 9.89 -3.32
CA TRP A 182 9.59 10.60 -2.46
C TRP A 182 10.13 10.77 -1.03
N LEU A 183 10.64 9.67 -0.45
CA LEU A 183 11.07 9.63 0.94
C LEU A 183 12.29 10.50 1.22
N LEU A 184 13.33 10.43 0.38
CA LEU A 184 14.58 11.15 0.61
C LEU A 184 14.47 12.63 0.22
N ARG A 185 13.74 12.95 -0.85
CA ARG A 185 13.55 14.35 -1.30
C ARG A 185 12.72 15.18 -0.33
N ALA A 186 11.94 14.54 0.54
CA ALA A 186 11.25 15.18 1.64
C ALA A 186 12.19 15.67 2.76
N VAL A 187 13.43 15.16 2.84
CA VAL A 187 14.44 15.61 3.80
C VAL A 187 15.27 16.75 3.22
N ASP A 188 15.85 16.54 2.05
CA ASP A 188 16.64 17.54 1.31
C ASP A 188 16.60 17.17 -0.16
N ARG A 189 15.88 17.97 -0.98
CA ARG A 189 15.63 17.64 -2.39
C ARG A 189 16.92 17.54 -3.19
N GLU A 190 17.80 18.54 -3.08
CA GLU A 190 19.01 18.62 -3.89
C GLU A 190 19.97 17.48 -3.55
N GLN A 191 20.24 17.27 -2.25
CA GLN A 191 21.14 16.19 -1.83
C GLN A 191 20.54 14.81 -2.12
N ALA A 192 19.23 14.64 -2.01
CA ALA A 192 18.57 13.38 -2.33
C ALA A 192 18.65 13.07 -3.82
N GLU A 193 18.43 14.05 -4.68
CA GLU A 193 18.53 13.86 -6.13
C GLU A 193 19.97 13.53 -6.53
N ASP A 194 20.98 14.27 -6.03
CA ASP A 194 22.39 13.96 -6.24
C ASP A 194 22.77 12.53 -5.77
N PHE A 195 22.35 12.16 -4.56
CA PHE A 195 22.59 10.83 -4.01
C PHE A 195 21.95 9.72 -4.84
N LEU A 196 20.69 9.89 -5.24
CA LEU A 196 19.93 8.88 -6.00
C LEU A 196 20.47 8.74 -7.42
N LEU A 197 20.85 9.84 -8.07
CA LEU A 197 21.48 9.83 -9.39
C LEU A 197 22.84 9.12 -9.34
N LYS A 198 23.71 9.49 -8.40
CA LYS A 198 25.01 8.80 -8.19
C LYS A 198 24.84 7.32 -7.86
N LEU A 199 23.85 6.98 -7.03
CA LEU A 199 23.52 5.60 -6.71
C LEU A 199 23.07 4.84 -7.96
N SER A 200 22.27 5.48 -8.82
CA SER A 200 21.74 4.89 -10.06
C SER A 200 22.81 4.72 -11.13
N THR A 201 23.54 5.78 -11.49
CA THR A 201 24.54 5.75 -12.58
C THR A 201 25.80 5.00 -12.16
N GLY A 202 26.20 5.13 -10.88
CA GLY A 202 27.47 4.65 -10.36
C GLY A 202 28.66 5.51 -10.75
N GLU A 203 28.44 6.66 -11.39
CA GLU A 203 29.51 7.54 -11.87
C GLU A 203 30.20 8.28 -10.72
N GLY A 204 31.52 8.44 -10.83
CA GLY A 204 32.33 9.17 -9.85
C GLY A 204 32.44 8.49 -8.47
N LEU A 205 31.90 7.28 -8.28
CA LEU A 205 31.94 6.57 -7.02
C LEU A 205 33.33 6.00 -6.71
N ARG A 206 33.83 6.28 -5.50
CA ARG A 206 35.12 5.77 -5.00
C ARG A 206 34.90 4.68 -3.96
N LYS A 207 35.88 3.77 -3.83
CA LYS A 207 35.92 2.79 -2.74
C LYS A 207 35.83 3.53 -1.39
N LEU A 208 35.15 2.89 -0.41
CA LEU A 208 34.86 3.42 0.93
C LEU A 208 33.79 4.52 1.01
N GLN A 209 33.31 5.07 -0.10
CA GLN A 209 32.15 5.95 -0.09
C GLN A 209 30.86 5.15 0.22
N PRO A 210 29.94 5.67 1.06
CA PRO A 210 28.70 4.98 1.38
C PRO A 210 27.84 4.60 0.18
N ILE A 211 27.77 5.49 -0.83
CA ILE A 211 27.00 5.24 -2.06
C ILE A 211 27.58 4.03 -2.82
N TYR A 212 28.92 3.92 -2.89
CA TYR A 212 29.58 2.77 -3.50
C TYR A 212 29.25 1.47 -2.76
N ALA A 213 29.39 1.46 -1.43
CA ALA A 213 29.09 0.29 -0.60
C ALA A 213 27.62 -0.14 -0.70
N LEU A 214 26.69 0.82 -0.74
CA LEU A 214 25.26 0.57 -0.94
C LEU A 214 24.99 -0.03 -2.32
N ARG A 215 25.54 0.57 -3.39
CA ARG A 215 25.34 0.09 -4.77
C ARG A 215 25.77 -1.36 -4.93
N GLU A 216 26.95 -1.71 -4.41
CA GLU A 216 27.45 -3.09 -4.43
C GLU A 216 26.54 -4.05 -3.65
N ALA A 217 25.98 -3.61 -2.52
CA ALA A 217 25.04 -4.42 -1.75
C ALA A 217 23.74 -4.68 -2.52
N LEU A 218 23.19 -3.68 -3.21
CA LEU A 218 21.98 -3.82 -4.02
C LEU A 218 22.22 -4.71 -5.25
N LEU A 219 23.33 -4.53 -5.96
CA LEU A 219 23.71 -5.38 -7.10
C LEU A 219 23.92 -6.84 -6.69
N ARG A 220 24.54 -7.09 -5.53
CA ARG A 220 24.70 -8.44 -4.98
C ARG A 220 23.36 -9.07 -4.63
N SER A 221 22.44 -8.29 -4.05
CA SER A 221 21.09 -8.75 -3.73
C SER A 221 20.32 -9.14 -4.98
N GLU A 222 20.49 -8.45 -6.10
CA GLU A 222 19.85 -8.86 -7.37
C GLU A 222 20.47 -10.15 -7.91
N ARG A 223 21.80 -10.27 -7.96
CA ARG A 223 22.45 -11.49 -8.45
C ARG A 223 22.06 -12.76 -7.68
N ALA A 224 21.69 -12.62 -6.40
CA ALA A 224 21.19 -13.72 -5.57
C ALA A 224 19.72 -14.11 -5.82
N GLY A 225 19.04 -13.41 -6.75
CA GLY A 225 17.62 -13.53 -7.09
C GLY A 225 16.75 -12.59 -6.25
N ARG A 226 15.98 -11.70 -6.92
CA ARG A 226 14.98 -10.78 -6.31
C ARG A 226 14.00 -11.43 -5.32
N SER A 227 13.90 -12.76 -5.30
CA SER A 227 12.95 -13.52 -4.48
C SER A 227 13.37 -13.73 -3.02
N ARG A 228 14.61 -13.38 -2.61
CA ARG A 228 15.07 -13.64 -1.23
C ARG A 228 15.09 -12.43 -0.29
N ALA A 229 15.26 -11.21 -0.80
CA ALA A 229 15.29 -10.03 0.05
C ALA A 229 13.90 -9.42 0.19
N ALA A 230 13.39 -9.38 1.43
CA ALA A 230 12.13 -8.72 1.70
C ALA A 230 12.25 -7.21 1.36
N GLU A 231 11.21 -6.64 0.77
CA GLU A 231 11.24 -5.24 0.29
C GLU A 231 11.74 -4.23 1.32
N TRP A 232 11.35 -4.41 2.59
CA TRP A 232 11.77 -3.55 3.69
C TRP A 232 13.28 -3.57 3.92
N GLN A 233 13.97 -4.67 3.61
CA GLN A 233 15.43 -4.78 3.72
C GLN A 233 16.13 -3.89 2.69
N GLN A 234 15.65 -3.86 1.44
CA GLN A 234 16.21 -2.97 0.42
C GLN A 234 16.02 -1.50 0.82
N VAL A 235 14.82 -1.14 1.28
CA VAL A 235 14.53 0.22 1.75
C VAL A 235 15.40 0.58 2.96
N TYR A 236 15.58 -0.33 3.92
CA TYR A 236 16.50 -0.16 5.03
C TYR A 236 17.91 0.16 4.55
N LEU A 237 18.46 -0.65 3.64
CA LEU A 237 19.83 -0.47 3.14
C LEU A 237 20.01 0.91 2.49
N VAL A 238 19.02 1.35 1.68
CA VAL A 238 19.09 2.67 1.04
C VAL A 238 19.06 3.80 2.07
N ILE A 239 18.17 3.74 3.07
CA ILE A 239 18.11 4.76 4.12
C ILE A 239 19.39 4.75 4.97
N ALA A 240 19.94 3.58 5.30
CA ALA A 240 21.19 3.47 6.02
C ALA A 240 22.36 4.08 5.20
N GLY A 241 22.44 3.78 3.90
CA GLY A 241 23.43 4.37 3.00
C GLY A 241 23.29 5.88 2.86
N TRP A 242 22.05 6.38 2.77
CA TRP A 242 21.73 7.82 2.80
C TRP A 242 22.25 8.48 4.09
N ASN A 243 21.93 7.89 5.25
CA ASN A 243 22.35 8.42 6.54
C ASN A 243 23.88 8.43 6.70
N HIS A 244 24.57 7.39 6.22
CA HIS A 244 26.03 7.37 6.22
C HIS A 244 26.63 8.44 5.30
N HIS A 245 26.03 8.65 4.12
CA HIS A 245 26.45 9.68 3.17
C HIS A 245 26.29 11.09 3.76
N ARG A 246 25.11 11.39 4.33
CA ARG A 246 24.79 12.67 4.98
C ARG A 246 25.70 13.00 6.17
N ARG A 247 26.16 11.98 6.89
CA ARG A 247 27.12 12.14 8.00
C ARG A 247 28.57 12.28 7.54
N GLY A 248 28.86 12.11 6.24
CA GLY A 248 30.23 12.08 5.72
C GLY A 248 31.07 10.91 6.25
N THR A 249 30.44 9.86 6.77
CA THR A 249 31.17 8.70 7.32
C THR A 249 31.54 7.75 6.20
N GLU A 250 32.81 7.34 6.12
CA GLU A 250 33.22 6.25 5.23
C GLU A 250 32.66 4.90 5.71
N CYS A 251 32.31 4.02 4.77
CA CYS A 251 31.93 2.66 5.13
C CYS A 251 32.35 1.66 4.05
N LYS A 252 32.86 0.51 4.50
CA LYS A 252 33.22 -0.62 3.63
C LYS A 252 32.00 -1.42 3.19
N LEU A 253 30.94 -1.44 4.01
CA LEU A 253 29.72 -2.20 3.77
C LEU A 253 28.55 -1.60 4.53
N ILE A 254 27.39 -1.48 3.86
CA ILE A 254 26.11 -1.22 4.53
C ILE A 254 25.54 -2.58 4.95
N LYS A 255 25.33 -2.77 6.25
CA LYS A 255 24.82 -4.02 6.83
C LYS A 255 23.42 -3.82 7.39
N MET A 256 22.61 -4.87 7.26
CA MET A 256 21.43 -5.01 8.12
C MET A 256 21.89 -5.26 9.56
N PRO A 257 21.14 -4.79 10.57
CA PRO A 257 21.45 -5.08 11.96
C PRO A 257 21.17 -6.56 12.25
N VAL A 258 21.85 -7.08 13.26
CA VAL A 258 21.74 -8.48 13.67
C VAL A 258 20.49 -8.66 14.52
N GLY A 259 19.64 -9.63 14.17
CA GLY A 259 18.43 -9.98 14.92
C GLY A 259 17.12 -9.69 14.19
N LEU A 260 16.00 -9.94 14.88
CA LEU A 260 14.67 -9.63 14.38
C LEU A 260 14.43 -8.11 14.46
N LEU A 261 14.04 -7.52 13.34
CA LEU A 261 13.68 -6.10 13.25
C LEU A 261 12.17 -5.93 13.37
N THR A 262 11.78 -4.87 14.07
CA THR A 262 10.42 -4.34 14.15
C THR A 262 10.32 -3.04 13.33
N ASN A 263 9.09 -2.60 13.00
CA ASN A 263 8.90 -1.37 12.24
C ASN A 263 9.50 -0.14 12.93
N GLU A 264 9.50 -0.11 14.26
CA GLU A 264 10.05 1.00 15.05
C GLU A 264 11.57 1.14 14.91
N GLN A 265 12.24 0.03 14.55
CA GLN A 265 13.68 -0.04 14.33
C GLN A 265 14.06 0.26 12.87
N MET A 266 13.10 0.55 11.98
CA MET A 266 13.41 1.05 10.64
C MET A 266 14.09 2.43 10.77
N PRO A 267 15.26 2.63 10.15
CA PRO A 267 15.95 3.91 10.20
C PRO A 267 15.10 4.97 9.51
N LYS A 268 15.15 6.19 10.03
CA LYS A 268 14.58 7.37 9.37
C LYS A 268 15.69 8.08 8.58
N PRO A 269 15.39 8.65 7.41
CA PRO A 269 16.34 9.49 6.69
C PRO A 269 16.64 10.76 7.51
N ILE A 270 17.90 11.20 7.52
CA ILE A 270 18.41 12.39 8.23
C ILE A 270 18.99 13.44 7.29
#